data_AF-A0A519ZIX2-F1
#
_entry.id   AF-A0A519ZIX2-F1
#
_cell.length_a   1.000
_cell.length_b   1.000
_cell.length_c   1.000
_cell.angle_alpha   90.00
_cell.angle_beta   90.00
_cell.angle_gamma   90.00
#
_symmetry.space_group_name_H-M   'P 1'
#
loop_
_entity.id
_entity.type
_entity.pdbx_description
1 polymer ?
#
loop_
_entity_poly.entity_id
_entity_poly.type
_entity_poly.pdbx_seq_one_letter_code
_entity_poly.pdbx_strand_id
1 'polypeptide(L)' 'GTTLMRVMEQLRMEHAEHLLGDATLSVREVARRTGFADASSFIRAFKRATGRTPAENR' A
#
# COMPACT_ATOMS: atom_id res chain seq x y z
N GLY A 1 -20.07 -5.34 -12.06
CA GLY A 1 -19.80 -3.93 -11.72
C GLY A 1 -18.53 -3.86 -10.90
N THR A 2 -17.60 -2.97 -11.25
CA THR A 2 -16.42 -2.70 -10.42
C THR A 2 -16.87 -1.87 -9.22
N THR A 3 -16.92 -2.51 -8.05
CA THR A 3 -17.26 -1.83 -6.80
C THR A 3 -16.28 -0.70 -6.56
N LEU A 4 -16.77 0.52 -6.27
CA LEU A 4 -15.96 1.71 -5.98
C LEU A 4 -14.83 1.44 -4.98
N MET A 5 -15.10 0.57 -3.99
CA MET A 5 -14.13 0.06 -3.01
C MET A 5 -12.88 -0.53 -3.68
N ARG A 6 -13.04 -1.35 -4.71
CA ARG A 6 -11.92 -2.02 -5.42
C ARG A 6 -11.06 -1.01 -6.17
N VAL A 7 -11.68 0.00 -6.79
CA VAL A 7 -10.96 1.07 -7.50
C VAL A 7 -10.18 1.94 -6.52
N MET A 8 -10.80 2.28 -5.37
CA MET A 8 -10.11 3.00 -4.30
C MET A 8 -8.94 2.22 -3.71
N GLU A 9 -9.11 0.90 -3.52
CA GLU A 9 -8.04 0.02 -3.07
C GLU A 9 -6.90 0.01 -4.10
N GLN A 10 -7.18 -0.16 -5.39
CA GLN A 10 -6.16 -0.10 -6.45
C GLN A 10 -5.41 1.23 -6.45
N LEU A 11 -6.12 2.37 -6.41
CA LEU A 11 -5.50 3.70 -6.39
C LEU A 11 -4.58 3.90 -5.17
N ARG A 12 -5.01 3.43 -4.00
CA ARG A 12 -4.19 3.48 -2.77
C ARG A 12 -2.94 2.62 -2.91
N MET A 13 -3.03 1.47 -3.57
CA MET A 13 -1.87 0.59 -3.77
C MET A 13 -0.90 1.17 -4.78
N GLU A 14 -1.36 1.71 -5.91
CA GLU A 14 -0.48 2.40 -6.87
C GLU A 14 0.26 3.57 -6.21
N HIS A 15 -0.44 4.36 -5.38
CA HIS A 15 0.20 5.42 -4.61
C HIS A 15 1.22 4.88 -3.61
N ALA A 16 0.91 3.75 -2.96
CA ALA A 16 1.83 3.10 -2.05
C ALA A 16 3.09 2.56 -2.74
N GLU A 17 2.97 2.02 -3.96
CA GLU A 17 4.11 1.57 -4.77
C GLU A 17 5.06 2.72 -5.11
N HIS A 18 4.52 3.87 -5.51
CA HIS A 18 5.34 5.07 -5.72
C HIS A 18 6.07 5.52 -4.45
N LEU A 19 5.40 5.48 -3.30
CA LEU A 19 6.02 5.86 -2.03
C LEU A 19 7.07 4.85 -1.53
N LEU A 20 6.93 3.56 -1.88
CA LEU A 20 7.89 2.52 -1.50
C LEU A 20 9.17 2.59 -2.34
N GLY A 21 9.10 3.09 -3.57
CA GLY A 21 10.27 3.38 -4.40
C GLY A 21 11.12 4.55 -3.87
N ASP A 22 10.58 5.36 -2.96
CA ASP A 22 11.34 6.39 -2.24
C ASP A 22 12.04 5.77 -1.01
N ALA A 23 13.35 5.54 -1.12
CA ALA A 23 14.16 4.93 -0.07
C ALA A 23 14.15 5.70 1.27
N THR A 24 13.71 6.97 1.26
CA THR A 24 13.60 7.80 2.46
C THR A 24 12.36 7.49 3.31
N LEU A 25 11.36 6.81 2.74
CA LEU A 25 10.12 6.48 3.43
C LEU A 25 10.17 5.06 4.01
N SER A 26 9.79 4.94 5.29
CA SER A 26 9.60 3.64 5.91
C SER A 26 8.21 3.09 5.58
N VAL A 27 8.06 1.75 5.55
CA VAL A 27 6.76 1.08 5.34
C VAL A 27 5.68 1.59 6.30
N ARG A 28 6.05 1.97 7.52
CA ARG A 28 5.14 2.57 8.51
C ARG A 28 4.65 3.95 8.09
N GLU A 29 5.53 4.77 7.51
CA GLU A 29 5.14 6.10 7.02
C GLU A 29 4.28 6.00 5.75
N VAL A 30 4.60 5.04 4.85
CA VAL A 30 3.75 4.73 3.69
C VAL A 30 2.35 4.28 4.13
N ALA A 31 2.25 3.41 5.13
CA ALA A 31 0.97 2.97 5.69
C ALA A 31 0.14 4.15 6.23
N ARG A 32 0.78 5.06 6.97
CA ARG A 32 0.12 6.24 7.52
C ARG A 32 -0.37 7.18 6.42
N ARG A 33 0.42 7.39 5.37
CA ARG A 33 0.08 8.23 4.20
C ARG A 33 -1.03 7.65 3.32
N THR A 34 -1.14 6.33 3.27
CA THR A 34 -2.17 5.62 2.49
C THR A 34 -3.47 5.40 3.26
N GLY A 35 -3.53 5.83 4.52
CA GLY A 35 -4.74 5.80 5.35
C GLY A 35 -4.90 4.56 6.22
N PHE A 36 -3.83 3.79 6.45
CA PHE A 36 -3.82 2.66 7.37
C PHE A 36 -3.35 3.08 8.77
N ALA A 37 -3.96 2.48 9.79
CA ALA A 37 -3.61 2.74 11.19
C ALA A 37 -2.19 2.25 11.55
N ASP A 38 -1.74 1.16 10.90
CA ASP A 38 -0.48 0.52 11.19
C ASP A 38 0.10 -0.20 9.95
N ALA A 39 1.41 -0.43 10.00
CA ALA A 39 2.15 -1.09 8.92
C ALA A 39 1.66 -2.51 8.67
N SER A 40 1.25 -3.25 9.71
CA SER A 40 0.80 -4.64 9.60
C SER A 40 -0.48 -4.75 8.76
N SER A 41 -1.45 -3.87 9.03
CA SER A 41 -2.70 -3.77 8.28
C SER A 41 -2.44 -3.39 6.83
N PHE A 42 -1.55 -2.42 6.59
CA PHE A 42 -1.11 -2.05 5.25
C PHE A 42 -0.44 -3.21 4.51
N ILE A 43 0.53 -3.90 5.12
CA ILE A 43 1.26 -5.02 4.49
C ILE A 43 0.29 -6.12 4.05
N ARG A 44 -0.71 -6.45 4.89
CA ARG A 44 -1.72 -7.46 4.56
C ARG A 44 -2.59 -7.03 3.39
N ALA A 45 -3.06 -5.77 3.40
CA ALA A 45 -3.88 -5.23 2.32
C ALA A 45 -3.07 -5.13 1.01
N PHE A 46 -1.84 -4.64 1.08
CA PHE A 46 -0.93 -4.50 -0.04
C PHE A 46 -0.62 -5.87 -0.65
N LYS A 47 -0.22 -6.86 0.16
CA LYS A 47 0.01 -8.22 -0.32
C LYS A 47 -1.24 -8.84 -0.94
N ARG A 48 -2.43 -8.58 -0.41
CA ARG A 48 -3.69 -9.08 -0.99
C ARG A 48 -3.99 -8.44 -2.35
N ALA A 49 -3.62 -7.18 -2.55
CA ALA A 49 -3.93 -6.44 -3.76
C ALA A 49 -2.86 -6.61 -4.86
N THR A 50 -1.58 -6.58 -4.51
CA THR A 50 -0.43 -6.65 -5.45
C THR A 50 0.22 -8.03 -5.51
N GLY A 51 -0.06 -8.91 -4.54
CA GLY A 51 0.56 -10.24 -4.44
C GLY A 51 1.96 -10.24 -3.82
N ARG A 52 2.55 -9.07 -3.55
CA ARG A 52 3.92 -8.90 -3.00
C ARG A 52 3.90 -8.11 -1.70
N THR A 53 4.93 -8.23 -0.88
CA THR A 53 5.05 -7.40 0.32
C THR A 53 5.65 -6.03 -0.01
N PRO A 54 5.32 -4.97 0.76
CA PRO A 54 5.94 -3.65 0.59
C PRO A 54 7.48 -3.67 0.68
N ALA A 55 8.03 -4.61 1.46
CA ALA A 55 9.47 -4.78 1.61
C ALA A 55 10.14 -5.39 0.36
N GLU A 56 9.41 -6.19 -0.42
CA GLU A 56 9.89 -6.74 -1.70
C GLU A 56 9.84 -5.71 -2.85
N ASN A 57 9.04 -4.66 -2.69
CA ASN A 57 8.86 -3.59 -3.68
C ASN A 57 9.71 -2.34 -3.36
N ARG A 58 10.69 -2.47 -2.45
CA ARG A 58 11.65 -1.43 -2.07
C ARG A 58 12.93 -1.56 -2.88
#